data_AF-W0UAH9-F1
#
_entry.id   AF-W0UAH9-F1
#
_cell.length_a   1.000
_cell.length_b   1.000
_cell.length_c   1.000
_cell.angle_alpha   90.00
_cell.angle_beta   90.00
_cell.angle_gamma   90.00
#
_symmetry.space_group_name_H-M   'P 1'
#
loop_
_entity.id
_entity.type
_entity.pdbx_description
1 polymer ?
#
loop_
_entity_poly.entity_id
_entity_poly.type
_entity_poly.pdbx_seq_one_letter_code
_entity_poly.pdbx_strand_id
1 'polypeptide(L)'
;HELMHRRDAFSRGLAMLMCAFFADPNRDVPHLTVHHLDFDTPADGDTAYRGENAYAFMWRCTVHNYQMLWANEKKRREAVGAPFFSMKNMIIWEILLTALIPLGAFFLGGWQAAALVFATQILGKFILEALNYLQHYGLIRVPGAPVEVQHTWNHLNWWDRVVGFEITNHIDHHRDGFMRFDELRPHPDAPQMPSL
;
A
#
# COMPACT_ATOMS: atom_id res chain seq x y z
N HIS A 1 7.56 1.43 -2.24
CA HIS A 1 7.22 0.75 -0.98
C HIS A 1 8.10 1.21 0.17
N GLU A 2 9.38 0.81 0.18
CA GLU A 2 10.34 1.08 1.26
C GLU A 2 10.45 2.54 1.69
N LEU A 3 10.38 3.50 0.76
CA LEU A 3 10.42 4.93 1.09
C LEU A 3 9.30 5.40 2.04
N MET A 4 8.15 4.71 2.07
CA MET A 4 7.05 5.00 3.00
C MET A 4 7.44 4.73 4.46
N HIS A 5 8.36 3.78 4.68
CA HIS A 5 8.83 3.37 5.99
C HIS A 5 9.97 4.24 6.52
N ARG A 6 10.51 5.15 5.71
CA ARG A 6 11.63 6.00 6.11
C ARG A 6 11.15 7.14 7.03
N ARG A 7 12.01 7.55 7.96
CA ARG A 7 11.68 8.60 8.95
C ARG A 7 11.84 10.00 8.41
N ASP A 8 12.70 10.18 7.42
CA ASP A 8 13.02 11.49 6.86
C ASP A 8 11.91 11.99 5.93
N ALA A 9 11.74 13.32 5.90
CA ALA A 9 10.67 13.95 5.13
C ALA A 9 10.87 13.83 3.62
N PHE A 10 12.12 13.69 3.15
CA PHE A 10 12.43 13.61 1.72
C PHE A 10 11.95 12.26 1.16
N SER A 11 12.33 11.15 1.80
CA SER A 11 11.91 9.80 1.42
C SER A 11 10.39 9.67 1.43
N ARG A 12 9.73 10.14 2.51
CA ARG A 12 8.25 10.09 2.59
C ARG A 12 7.57 10.99 1.56
N GLY A 13 8.11 12.18 1.31
CA GLY A 13 7.60 13.07 0.27
C GLY A 13 7.75 12.48 -1.14
N LEU A 14 8.87 11.82 -1.41
CA LEU A 14 9.09 11.11 -2.66
C LEU A 14 8.15 9.90 -2.79
N ALA A 15 7.94 9.13 -1.72
CA ALA A 15 6.97 8.05 -1.70
C ALA A 15 5.56 8.57 -2.03
N MET A 16 5.13 9.64 -1.38
CA MET A 16 3.84 10.28 -1.62
C MET A 16 3.67 10.73 -3.08
N LEU A 17 4.70 11.37 -3.65
CA LEU A 17 4.68 11.80 -5.04
C LEU A 17 4.61 10.61 -6.02
N MET A 18 5.40 9.55 -5.79
CA MET A 18 5.39 8.37 -6.63
C MET A 18 4.05 7.62 -6.53
N CYS A 19 3.48 7.51 -5.34
CA CYS A 19 2.19 6.87 -5.13
C CYS A 19 1.01 7.67 -5.70
N ALA A 20 1.17 8.98 -5.93
CA ALA A 20 0.17 9.78 -6.64
C ALA A 20 -0.11 9.25 -8.06
N PHE A 21 0.90 8.69 -8.76
CA PHE A 21 0.73 8.05 -10.08
C PHE A 21 -0.14 6.79 -10.05
N PHE A 22 -0.46 6.28 -8.86
CA PHE A 22 -1.35 5.15 -8.63
C PHE A 22 -2.58 5.56 -7.80
N ALA A 23 -2.91 6.86 -7.79
CA ALA A 23 -4.04 7.45 -7.07
C ALA A 23 -4.04 7.21 -5.55
N ASP A 24 -2.87 6.95 -4.94
CA ASP A 24 -2.79 6.58 -3.52
C ASP A 24 -1.63 7.31 -2.79
N PRO A 25 -1.49 8.64 -2.92
CA PRO A 25 -0.33 9.37 -2.39
C PRO A 25 -0.12 9.20 -0.88
N ASN A 26 -1.16 9.07 -0.05
CA ASN A 26 -1.01 8.84 1.40
C ASN A 26 -1.20 7.36 1.78
N ARG A 27 -0.82 6.43 0.90
CA ARG A 27 -0.82 4.99 1.18
C ARG A 27 -0.08 4.62 2.47
N ASP A 28 0.95 5.39 2.82
CA ASP A 28 1.74 5.18 4.04
C ASP A 28 0.88 5.19 5.30
N VAL A 29 -0.22 5.96 5.35
CA VAL A 29 -1.09 6.04 6.53
C VAL A 29 -1.76 4.68 6.83
N PRO A 30 -2.69 4.15 6.01
CA PRO A 30 -3.31 2.86 6.30
C PRO A 30 -2.29 1.72 6.29
N HIS A 31 -1.24 1.81 5.47
CA HIS A 31 -0.20 0.79 5.43
C HIS A 31 0.55 0.67 6.77
N LEU A 32 0.96 1.80 7.36
CA LEU A 32 1.71 1.79 8.62
C LEU A 32 0.82 1.63 9.86
N THR A 33 -0.38 2.22 9.86
CA THR A 33 -1.22 2.26 11.07
C THR A 33 -2.26 1.15 11.16
N VAL A 34 -2.47 0.41 10.07
CA VAL A 34 -3.40 -0.73 10.05
C VAL A 34 -2.65 -1.95 9.55
N HIS A 35 -2.25 -2.00 8.28
CA HIS A 35 -1.69 -3.20 7.69
C HIS A 35 -0.47 -3.74 8.45
N HIS A 36 0.55 -2.93 8.74
CA HIS A 36 1.71 -3.43 9.50
C HIS A 36 1.37 -3.96 10.90
N LEU A 37 0.36 -3.41 11.56
CA LEU A 37 -0.05 -3.82 12.91
C LEU A 37 -0.97 -5.04 12.89
N ASP A 38 -1.88 -5.07 11.93
CA ASP A 38 -3.07 -5.91 11.88
C ASP A 38 -3.13 -6.79 10.63
N PHE A 39 -2.05 -6.93 9.84
CA PHE A 39 -2.07 -7.79 8.66
C PHE A 39 -2.43 -9.24 9.03
N ASP A 40 -3.05 -9.91 8.07
CA ASP A 40 -3.68 -11.21 8.19
C ASP A 40 -4.79 -11.26 9.25
N THR A 41 -5.37 -10.10 9.62
CA THR A 41 -6.53 -10.03 10.52
C THR A 41 -7.70 -9.31 9.86
N PRO A 42 -8.94 -9.46 10.37
CA PRO A 42 -10.10 -8.78 9.78
C PRO A 42 -10.07 -7.25 9.84
N ALA A 43 -9.17 -6.64 10.63
CA ALA A 43 -9.02 -5.19 10.70
C ALA A 43 -8.24 -4.61 9.51
N ASP A 44 -7.41 -5.43 8.85
CA ASP A 44 -6.61 -5.02 7.71
C ASP A 44 -7.36 -5.21 6.39
N GLY A 45 -7.39 -4.15 5.58
CA GLY A 45 -8.00 -4.17 4.25
C GLY A 45 -7.21 -5.03 3.26
N ASP A 46 -5.89 -5.07 3.43
CA ASP A 46 -4.92 -5.75 2.57
C ASP A 46 -4.92 -7.27 2.82
N THR A 47 -5.61 -7.75 3.86
CA THR A 47 -5.82 -9.18 4.12
C THR A 47 -6.82 -9.77 3.14
N ALA A 48 -6.33 -10.65 2.26
CA ALA A 48 -7.13 -11.33 1.26
C ALA A 48 -7.68 -12.65 1.80
N TYR A 49 -9.01 -12.80 1.86
CA TYR A 49 -9.60 -13.99 2.46
C TYR A 49 -9.54 -15.20 1.53
N ARG A 50 -9.42 -16.39 2.11
CA ARG A 50 -9.49 -17.64 1.34
C ARG A 50 -10.84 -17.74 0.61
N GLY A 51 -10.77 -17.94 -0.71
CA GLY A 51 -11.94 -18.00 -1.59
C GLY A 51 -12.48 -16.64 -2.03
N GLU A 52 -11.91 -15.53 -1.57
CA GLU A 52 -12.22 -14.21 -2.11
C GLU A 52 -11.73 -14.10 -3.55
N ASN A 53 -12.51 -13.44 -4.41
CA ASN A 53 -12.10 -13.17 -5.78
C ASN A 53 -11.18 -11.94 -5.82
N ALA A 54 -10.11 -11.99 -6.61
CA ALA A 54 -9.12 -10.91 -6.71
C ALA A 54 -9.75 -9.53 -7.06
N TYR A 55 -10.72 -9.45 -7.96
CA TYR A 55 -11.38 -8.19 -8.30
C TYR A 55 -12.25 -7.64 -7.16
N ALA A 56 -12.96 -8.53 -6.46
CA ALA A 56 -13.72 -8.14 -5.28
C ALA A 56 -12.80 -7.65 -4.17
N PHE A 57 -11.68 -8.35 -3.95
CA PHE A 57 -10.62 -7.93 -3.03
C PHE A 57 -10.07 -6.54 -3.40
N MET A 58 -9.65 -6.34 -4.65
CA MET A 58 -9.04 -5.09 -5.10
C MET A 58 -9.95 -3.88 -4.83
N TRP A 59 -11.26 -4.04 -5.07
CA TRP A 59 -12.24 -3.01 -4.74
C TRP A 59 -12.41 -2.82 -3.23
N ARG A 60 -12.62 -3.91 -2.48
CA ARG A 60 -12.80 -3.87 -1.01
C ARG A 60 -11.60 -3.24 -0.31
N CYS A 61 -10.40 -3.72 -0.65
CA CYS A 61 -9.13 -3.24 -0.12
C CYS A 61 -8.96 -1.74 -0.40
N THR A 62 -9.18 -1.32 -1.65
CA THR A 62 -9.10 0.11 -2.03
C THR A 62 -10.04 0.97 -1.19
N VAL A 63 -11.31 0.59 -1.07
CA VAL A 63 -12.30 1.35 -0.29
C VAL A 63 -11.93 1.39 1.19
N HIS A 64 -11.53 0.25 1.75
CA HIS A 64 -11.12 0.16 3.16
C HIS A 64 -9.92 1.06 3.45
N ASN A 65 -8.90 1.07 2.59
CA ASN A 65 -7.70 1.88 2.78
C ASN A 65 -8.00 3.38 2.77
N TYR A 66 -8.86 3.86 1.87
CA TYR A 66 -9.31 5.25 1.89
C TYR A 66 -10.14 5.58 3.15
N GLN A 67 -10.99 4.66 3.61
CA GLN A 67 -11.75 4.84 4.85
C GLN A 67 -10.81 4.94 6.05
N MET A 68 -9.78 4.09 6.10
CA MET A 68 -8.77 4.12 7.16
C MET A 68 -7.92 5.39 7.11
N LEU A 69 -7.50 5.84 5.93
CA LEU A 69 -6.83 7.14 5.76
C LEU A 69 -7.70 8.28 6.33
N TRP A 70 -8.98 8.33 5.98
CA TRP A 70 -9.90 9.38 6.44
C TRP A 70 -10.14 9.32 7.95
N ALA A 71 -10.35 8.13 8.50
CA ALA A 71 -10.57 7.95 9.95
C ALA A 71 -9.32 8.33 10.76
N ASN A 72 -8.13 7.89 10.33
CA ASN A 72 -6.86 8.22 10.98
C ASN A 72 -6.59 9.72 10.92
N GLU A 73 -6.78 10.34 9.76
CA GLU A 73 -6.53 11.77 9.62
C GLU A 73 -7.53 12.60 10.44
N LYS A 74 -8.81 12.24 10.42
CA LYS A 74 -9.83 12.90 11.25
C LYS A 74 -9.44 12.86 12.73
N LYS A 75 -9.09 11.68 13.25
CA LYS A 75 -8.65 11.50 14.64
C LYS A 75 -7.42 12.34 14.97
N ARG A 76 -6.43 12.38 14.06
CA ARG A 76 -5.21 13.19 14.23
C ARG A 76 -5.52 14.69 14.29
N ARG A 77 -6.42 15.18 13.42
CA ARG A 77 -6.83 16.60 13.37
C ARG A 77 -7.62 17.03 14.60
N GLU A 78 -8.55 16.19 15.05
CA GLU A 78 -9.34 16.42 16.28
C GLU A 78 -8.43 16.51 17.51
N ALA A 79 -7.44 15.62 17.63
CA ALA A 79 -6.51 15.62 18.76
C ALA A 79 -5.70 16.92 18.91
N VAL A 80 -5.48 17.66 17.81
CA VAL A 80 -4.75 18.94 17.80
C VAL A 80 -5.65 20.16 17.61
N GLY A 81 -6.98 19.97 17.59
CA GLY A 81 -7.97 21.04 17.43
C GLY A 81 -7.84 21.83 16.13
N ALA A 82 -7.29 21.22 15.07
CA ALA A 82 -6.93 21.95 13.85
C ALA A 82 -8.01 21.81 12.75
N PRO A 83 -8.30 22.86 11.97
CA PRO A 83 -9.40 22.87 11.01
C PRO A 83 -9.19 21.87 9.86
N PHE A 84 -10.27 21.49 9.16
CA PHE A 84 -10.18 20.63 7.98
C PHE A 84 -9.32 21.28 6.88
N PHE A 85 -9.59 22.53 6.52
CA PHE A 85 -8.80 23.26 5.53
C PHE A 85 -7.46 23.70 6.12
N SER A 86 -6.41 22.93 5.84
CA SER A 86 -5.05 23.17 6.33
C SER A 86 -4.04 22.47 5.43
N MET A 87 -2.90 23.11 5.17
CA MET A 87 -1.78 22.49 4.44
C MET A 87 -1.21 21.25 5.16
N LYS A 88 -1.55 21.06 6.43
CA LYS A 88 -1.19 19.88 7.22
C LYS A 88 -2.22 18.75 7.11
N ASN A 89 -3.31 18.92 6.36
CA ASN A 89 -4.34 17.89 6.21
C ASN A 89 -3.99 16.92 5.08
N MET A 90 -3.81 15.65 5.41
CA MET A 90 -3.42 14.62 4.45
C MET A 90 -4.51 14.36 3.40
N ILE A 91 -5.80 14.47 3.75
CA ILE A 91 -6.91 14.31 2.78
C ILE A 91 -6.87 15.37 1.68
N ILE A 92 -6.41 16.58 1.99
CA ILE A 92 -6.28 17.63 0.98
C ILE A 92 -5.19 17.23 -0.02
N TRP A 93 -4.04 16.76 0.45
CA TRP A 93 -2.97 16.28 -0.42
C TRP A 93 -3.36 15.02 -1.19
N GLU A 94 -4.16 14.14 -0.59
CA GLU A 94 -4.73 12.96 -1.25
C GLU A 94 -5.51 13.34 -2.51
N ILE A 95 -6.44 14.28 -2.36
CA ILE A 95 -7.28 14.75 -3.45
C ILE A 95 -6.46 15.54 -4.47
N LEU A 96 -5.62 16.48 -4.00
CA LEU A 96 -4.87 17.37 -4.87
C LEU A 96 -3.84 16.63 -5.73
N LEU A 97 -3.01 15.76 -5.13
CA LEU A 97 -1.97 15.05 -5.88
C LEU A 97 -2.56 14.04 -6.86
N THR A 98 -3.65 13.36 -6.46
CA THR A 98 -4.37 12.45 -7.35
C THR A 98 -4.97 13.20 -8.55
N ALA A 99 -5.51 14.40 -8.36
CA ALA A 99 -6.10 15.20 -9.44
C ALA A 99 -5.07 15.96 -10.30
N LEU A 100 -3.91 16.32 -9.74
CA LEU A 100 -2.93 17.15 -10.42
C LEU A 100 -2.28 16.45 -11.62
N ILE A 101 -2.08 15.13 -11.54
CA ILE A 101 -1.48 14.33 -12.62
C ILE A 101 -2.36 14.33 -13.90
N PRO A 102 -3.63 13.93 -13.85
CA PRO A 102 -4.51 14.00 -15.02
C PRO A 102 -4.78 15.46 -15.45
N LEU A 103 -4.80 16.42 -14.52
CA LEU A 103 -4.90 17.85 -14.86
C LEU A 103 -3.66 18.34 -15.64
N GLY A 104 -2.46 17.91 -15.27
CA GLY A 104 -1.25 18.20 -16.03
C GLY A 104 -1.32 17.63 -17.45
N ALA A 105 -1.79 16.39 -17.58
CA ALA A 105 -2.01 15.75 -18.88
C ALA A 105 -3.06 16.50 -19.73
N PHE A 106 -4.11 17.05 -19.10
CA PHE A 106 -5.09 17.90 -19.78
C PHE A 106 -4.44 19.11 -20.45
N PHE A 107 -3.54 19.81 -19.76
CA PHE A 107 -2.88 20.99 -20.33
C PHE A 107 -1.89 20.64 -21.46
N LEU A 108 -1.40 19.40 -21.50
CA LEU A 108 -0.45 18.95 -22.53
C LEU A 108 -1.13 18.35 -23.77
N GLY A 109 -2.24 17.64 -23.58
CA GLY A 109 -2.87 16.85 -24.66
C GLY A 109 -4.40 16.86 -24.65
N GLY A 110 -5.02 17.77 -23.91
CA GLY A 110 -6.47 17.92 -23.82
C GLY A 110 -7.15 16.79 -23.04
N TRP A 111 -8.48 16.72 -23.19
CA TRP A 111 -9.32 15.78 -22.44
C TRP A 111 -8.95 14.31 -22.67
N GLN A 112 -8.55 13.94 -23.90
CA GLN A 112 -8.15 12.57 -24.20
C GLN A 112 -6.92 12.14 -23.41
N ALA A 113 -5.91 13.01 -23.29
CA ALA A 113 -4.71 12.74 -22.49
C ALA A 113 -5.05 12.62 -21.01
N ALA A 114 -5.89 13.53 -20.48
CA ALA A 114 -6.35 13.49 -19.10
C ALA A 114 -7.10 12.19 -18.77
N ALA A 115 -8.03 11.78 -19.63
CA ALA A 115 -8.82 10.56 -19.45
C ALA A 115 -7.94 9.30 -19.51
N LEU A 116 -6.99 9.23 -20.45
CA LEU A 116 -6.05 8.12 -20.55
C LEU A 116 -5.19 8.01 -19.29
N VAL A 117 -4.59 9.12 -18.86
CA VAL A 117 -3.74 9.15 -17.66
C VAL A 117 -4.52 8.77 -16.42
N PHE A 118 -5.74 9.30 -16.25
CA PHE A 118 -6.60 8.93 -15.13
C PHE A 118 -6.95 7.44 -15.16
N ALA A 119 -7.29 6.87 -16.32
CA ALA A 119 -7.56 5.44 -16.44
C ALA A 119 -6.33 4.58 -16.10
N THR A 120 -5.13 4.99 -16.53
CA THR A 120 -3.86 4.33 -16.17
C THR A 120 -3.58 4.43 -14.67
N GLN A 121 -3.90 5.55 -14.05
CA GLN A 121 -3.74 5.78 -12.61
C GLN A 121 -4.61 4.79 -11.79
N ILE A 122 -5.87 4.63 -12.18
CA ILE A 122 -6.80 3.67 -11.56
C ILE A 122 -6.37 2.22 -11.84
N LEU A 123 -5.93 1.91 -13.06
CA LEU A 123 -5.39 0.58 -13.36
C LEU A 123 -4.17 0.27 -12.50
N GLY A 124 -3.26 1.23 -12.34
CA GLY A 124 -2.10 1.13 -11.49
C GLY A 124 -2.45 0.87 -10.02
N LYS A 125 -3.47 1.57 -9.50
CA LYS A 125 -4.04 1.29 -8.17
C LYS A 125 -4.45 -0.17 -8.03
N PHE A 126 -5.20 -0.70 -8.98
CA PHE A 126 -5.63 -2.10 -8.92
C PHE A 126 -4.48 -3.10 -9.10
N ILE A 127 -3.46 -2.78 -9.91
CA ILE A 127 -2.25 -3.61 -10.00
C ILE A 127 -1.54 -3.68 -8.64
N LEU A 128 -1.43 -2.55 -7.92
CA LEU A 128 -0.86 -2.55 -6.56
C LEU A 128 -1.68 -3.44 -5.61
N GLU A 129 -3.01 -3.35 -5.65
CA GLU A 129 -3.84 -4.21 -4.80
C GLU A 129 -3.77 -5.68 -5.22
N ALA A 130 -3.59 -5.99 -6.49
CA ALA A 130 -3.34 -7.37 -6.93
C ALA A 130 -2.04 -7.93 -6.32
N LEU A 131 -1.01 -7.10 -6.13
CA LEU A 131 0.22 -7.54 -5.45
C LEU A 131 -0.05 -7.87 -3.97
N ASN A 132 -0.81 -7.03 -3.25
CA ASN A 132 -1.21 -7.33 -1.86
C ASN A 132 -2.03 -8.61 -1.79
N TYR A 133 -2.96 -8.80 -2.73
CA TYR A 133 -3.75 -10.02 -2.83
C TYR A 133 -2.84 -11.25 -2.90
N LEU A 134 -1.82 -11.22 -3.77
CA LEU A 134 -0.88 -12.33 -3.91
C LEU A 134 -0.04 -12.54 -2.63
N GLN A 135 0.39 -11.47 -1.97
CA GLN A 135 1.22 -11.54 -0.77
C GLN A 135 0.48 -12.06 0.47
N HIS A 136 -0.84 -11.86 0.56
CA HIS A 136 -1.66 -12.14 1.74
C HIS A 136 -2.79 -13.15 1.52
N TYR A 137 -2.86 -13.81 0.35
CA TYR A 137 -4.01 -14.65 0.02
C TYR A 137 -4.21 -15.82 0.98
N GLY A 138 -5.33 -15.81 1.71
CA GLY A 138 -5.77 -16.92 2.53
C GLY A 138 -4.96 -17.14 3.80
N LEU A 139 -4.03 -16.23 4.13
CA LEU A 139 -3.25 -16.26 5.37
C LEU A 139 -4.02 -15.50 6.46
N ILE A 140 -4.12 -16.12 7.63
CA ILE A 140 -4.91 -15.59 8.74
C ILE A 140 -4.09 -15.72 10.02
N ARG A 141 -3.98 -14.61 10.73
CA ARG A 141 -3.32 -14.46 12.02
C ARG A 141 -4.37 -14.14 13.08
N VAL A 142 -4.14 -14.66 14.28
CA VAL A 142 -4.96 -14.29 15.45
C VAL A 142 -4.64 -12.84 15.84
N PRO A 143 -5.65 -11.96 16.02
CA PRO A 143 -5.41 -10.58 16.43
C PRO A 143 -4.55 -10.49 17.70
N GLY A 144 -3.51 -9.65 17.66
CA GLY A 144 -2.54 -9.50 18.76
C GLY A 144 -1.51 -10.61 18.90
N ALA A 145 -1.58 -11.69 18.11
CA ALA A 145 -0.54 -12.70 18.09
C ALA A 145 0.71 -12.19 17.35
N PRO A 146 1.91 -12.70 17.72
CA PRO A 146 3.15 -12.39 17.01
C PRO A 146 3.13 -12.72 15.52
N VAL A 147 4.01 -12.06 14.79
CA VAL A 147 4.22 -12.26 13.36
C VAL A 147 5.19 -13.43 13.14
N GLU A 148 4.67 -14.52 12.58
CA GLU A 148 5.40 -15.75 12.30
C GLU A 148 5.55 -15.98 10.79
N VAL A 149 6.55 -16.78 10.40
CA VAL A 149 6.90 -17.06 8.99
C VAL A 149 5.74 -17.60 8.15
N GLN A 150 4.75 -18.22 8.78
CA GLN A 150 3.54 -18.75 8.14
C GLN A 150 2.51 -17.70 7.73
N HIS A 151 2.65 -16.44 8.16
CA HIS A 151 1.72 -15.35 7.87
C HIS A 151 2.12 -14.54 6.62
N THR A 152 3.07 -15.01 5.81
CA THR A 152 3.34 -14.38 4.51
C THR A 152 3.71 -15.41 3.47
N TRP A 153 3.32 -15.16 2.22
CA TRP A 153 3.84 -15.93 1.09
C TRP A 153 5.25 -15.48 0.71
N ASN A 154 6.13 -16.44 0.46
CA ASN A 154 7.47 -16.19 -0.08
C ASN A 154 7.54 -16.54 -1.56
N HIS A 155 8.26 -15.72 -2.33
CA HIS A 155 8.65 -16.00 -3.72
C HIS A 155 10.16 -16.16 -3.78
N LEU A 156 10.62 -17.37 -4.11
CA LEU A 156 12.04 -17.73 -4.07
C LEU A 156 12.73 -17.64 -5.45
N ASN A 157 11.96 -17.46 -6.54
CA ASN A 157 12.54 -17.25 -7.86
C ASN A 157 13.39 -15.98 -7.87
N TRP A 158 14.62 -16.08 -8.41
CA TRP A 158 15.55 -14.98 -8.50
C TRP A 158 14.98 -13.78 -9.28
N TRP A 159 14.14 -14.02 -10.29
CA TRP A 159 13.55 -12.96 -11.10
C TRP A 159 12.57 -12.12 -10.30
N ASP A 160 11.64 -12.77 -9.58
CA ASP A 160 10.66 -12.10 -8.71
C ASP A 160 11.35 -11.29 -7.62
N ARG A 161 12.41 -11.86 -7.04
CA ARG A 161 13.20 -11.20 -6.01
C ARG A 161 13.92 -9.96 -6.53
N VAL A 162 14.54 -10.02 -7.71
CA VAL A 162 15.24 -8.86 -8.30
C VAL A 162 14.24 -7.77 -8.69
N VAL A 163 13.17 -8.11 -9.40
CA VAL A 163 12.17 -7.13 -9.86
C VAL A 163 11.38 -6.54 -8.70
N GLY A 164 11.06 -7.36 -7.69
CA GLY A 164 10.39 -6.93 -6.47
C GLY A 164 11.29 -6.19 -5.49
N PHE A 165 12.59 -6.02 -5.77
CA PHE A 165 13.56 -5.50 -4.80
C PHE A 165 13.44 -6.23 -3.46
N GLU A 166 13.45 -7.57 -3.49
CA GLU A 166 13.37 -8.48 -2.34
C GLU A 166 12.12 -8.31 -1.44
N ILE A 167 11.15 -7.47 -1.81
CA ILE A 167 9.88 -7.31 -1.05
C ILE A 167 9.06 -8.61 -1.00
N THR A 168 9.41 -9.57 -1.86
CA THR A 168 8.91 -10.94 -1.87
C THR A 168 9.25 -11.72 -0.61
N ASN A 169 10.24 -11.27 0.17
CA ASN A 169 10.54 -11.77 1.51
C ASN A 169 9.75 -10.97 2.55
N HIS A 170 8.42 -10.97 2.41
CA HIS A 170 7.55 -10.01 3.07
C HIS A 170 7.49 -10.17 4.60
N ILE A 171 7.82 -11.35 5.12
CA ILE A 171 7.86 -11.60 6.57
C ILE A 171 8.86 -10.69 7.29
N ASP A 172 10.07 -10.53 6.76
CA ASP A 172 11.09 -9.70 7.39
C ASP A 172 10.65 -8.23 7.38
N HIS A 173 10.00 -7.83 6.30
CA HIS A 173 9.39 -6.51 6.18
C HIS A 173 8.28 -6.27 7.23
N HIS A 174 7.41 -7.25 7.47
CA HIS A 174 6.37 -7.14 8.50
C HIS A 174 6.91 -7.24 9.94
N ARG A 175 8.06 -7.88 10.13
CA ARG A 175 8.76 -7.91 11.43
C ARG A 175 9.45 -6.59 11.71
N ASP A 176 10.06 -5.98 10.70
CA ASP A 176 10.68 -4.66 10.78
C ASP A 176 10.51 -3.90 9.46
N GLY A 177 9.52 -3.01 9.41
CA GLY A 177 9.26 -2.17 8.23
C GLY A 177 10.42 -1.23 7.87
N PHE A 178 11.35 -0.96 8.80
CA PHE A 178 12.54 -0.14 8.55
C PHE A 178 13.68 -0.91 7.91
N MET A 179 13.63 -2.25 7.91
CA MET A 179 14.64 -3.09 7.28
C MET A 179 14.80 -2.70 5.81
N ARG A 180 16.04 -2.60 5.35
CA ARG A 180 16.28 -2.25 3.95
C ARG A 180 15.98 -3.44 3.05
N PHE A 181 15.60 -3.13 1.82
CA PHE A 181 15.26 -4.16 0.85
C PHE A 181 16.41 -5.16 0.62
N ASP A 182 17.66 -4.70 0.65
CA ASP A 182 18.86 -5.55 0.51
C ASP A 182 19.21 -6.39 1.75
N GLU A 183 18.51 -6.18 2.86
CA GLU A 183 18.68 -6.93 4.11
C GLU A 183 17.62 -8.03 4.28
N LEU A 184 16.51 -7.97 3.52
CA LEU A 184 15.43 -8.95 3.56
C LEU A 184 15.95 -10.31 3.09
N ARG A 185 15.65 -11.38 3.85
CA ARG A 185 16.18 -12.72 3.59
C ARG A 185 15.09 -13.67 3.12
N PRO A 186 15.40 -14.59 2.21
CA PRO A 186 14.47 -15.66 1.88
C PRO A 186 14.29 -16.60 3.08
N HIS A 187 13.04 -17.00 3.32
CA HIS A 187 12.65 -17.99 4.33
C HIS A 187 12.09 -19.24 3.63
N PRO A 188 12.92 -20.25 3.29
CA PRO A 188 12.46 -21.44 2.56
C PRO A 188 11.47 -22.32 3.32
N ASP A 189 11.43 -22.15 4.64
CA ASP A 189 10.53 -22.80 5.60
C ASP A 189 9.14 -22.12 5.67
N ALA A 190 8.99 -20.93 5.09
CA ALA A 190 7.72 -20.25 4.99
C ALA A 190 6.85 -20.77 3.82
N PRO A 191 5.53 -20.53 3.83
CA PRO A 191 4.64 -20.85 2.72
C PRO A 191 5.12 -20.21 1.41
N GLN A 192 5.13 -20.98 0.33
CA GLN A 192 5.61 -20.52 -0.98
C GLN A 192 4.45 -20.33 -1.94
N MET A 193 4.43 -19.18 -2.62
CA MET A 193 3.54 -18.96 -3.76
C MET A 193 4.21 -19.47 -5.04
N PRO A 194 3.44 -19.92 -6.05
CA PRO A 194 3.96 -20.14 -7.38
C PRO A 194 4.64 -18.85 -7.86
N SER A 195 5.95 -18.94 -8.09
CA SER A 195 6.75 -17.83 -8.62
C SER A 195 6.47 -17.65 -10.11
N LEU A 196 6.63 -16.42 -10.61
CA LEU A 196 6.52 -16.15 -12.05
C LEU A 196 7.69 -16.75 -12.83
#